data_AF-A0A0W8CK58-F1
#
_entry.id   AF-A0A0W8CK58-F1
#
_cell.length_a   1.000
_cell.length_b   1.000
_cell.length_c   1.000
_cell.angle_alpha   90.00
_cell.angle_beta   90.00
_cell.angle_gamma   90.00
#
_symmetry.space_group_name_H-M   'P 1'
#
loop_
_entity.id
_entity.type
_entity.pdbx_description
1 polymer ?
#
loop_
_entity_poly.entity_id
_entity_poly.type
_entity_poly.pdbx_seq_one_letter_code
_entity_poly.pdbx_strand_id
1 'polypeptide(L)'
;MATSNDLPSEQHANSLSDGLPAKRRNPMVRFTDELDFQLIEEAQARNPFGEDYGEKTQARADVAAAVAVDVEGCLSRERCNQLLDAHEAKQKASERRSGPCEDYTPKDECLAELLEMREMEMLLKNDKKQQKEQQQQDDGQAICGEAR
;
A
#
# COMPACT_ATOMS: atom_id res chain seq x y z
N MET A 1 -56.22 -58.93 27.77
CA MET A 1 -57.23 -57.92 27.39
C MET A 1 -56.75 -56.57 27.92
N ALA A 2 -57.02 -55.49 27.15
CA ALA A 2 -56.65 -54.07 27.32
C ALA A 2 -55.13 -53.77 27.19
N THR A 3 -54.56 -53.26 26.09
CA THR A 3 -54.74 -51.99 25.32
C THR A 3 -54.71 -50.72 26.16
N SER A 4 -53.63 -49.95 26.06
CA SER A 4 -53.73 -48.56 25.58
C SER A 4 -52.35 -48.03 25.18
N ASN A 5 -52.25 -47.68 23.90
CA ASN A 5 -51.26 -46.76 23.35
C ASN A 5 -51.56 -45.35 23.86
N ASP A 6 -50.53 -44.56 24.15
CA ASP A 6 -50.62 -43.10 24.10
C ASP A 6 -49.23 -42.49 23.82
N LEU A 7 -49.02 -42.15 22.54
CA LEU A 7 -48.27 -40.98 22.07
C LEU A 7 -49.37 -40.05 21.49
N PRO A 8 -49.27 -38.70 21.51
CA PRO A 8 -48.04 -37.95 21.22
C PRO A 8 -47.87 -36.62 22.02
N SER A 9 -46.64 -36.08 22.04
CA SER A 9 -46.46 -34.63 22.08
C SER A 9 -45.35 -34.25 21.13
N GLU A 10 -45.76 -33.84 19.93
CA GLU A 10 -45.04 -32.83 19.19
C GLU A 10 -44.85 -31.62 20.10
N GLN A 11 -43.69 -30.98 20.05
CA GLN A 11 -43.60 -29.52 20.03
C GLN A 11 -42.16 -29.08 19.71
N HIS A 12 -42.05 -28.60 18.47
CA HIS A 12 -41.12 -27.60 17.96
C HIS A 12 -39.64 -27.97 17.82
N ALA A 13 -39.33 -28.34 16.58
CA ALA A 13 -38.12 -27.91 15.88
C ALA A 13 -37.74 -26.47 16.25
N ASN A 14 -36.61 -26.32 16.95
CA ASN A 14 -35.75 -25.18 16.73
C ASN A 14 -34.51 -25.74 16.04
N SER A 15 -34.57 -25.71 14.70
CA SER A 15 -33.38 -25.66 13.87
C SER A 15 -32.39 -24.75 14.55
N LEU A 16 -31.27 -25.33 14.99
CA LEU A 16 -30.06 -24.57 15.25
C LEU A 16 -29.69 -23.98 13.90
N SER A 17 -30.20 -22.77 13.69
CA SER A 17 -29.84 -21.90 12.58
C SER A 17 -28.33 -21.95 12.49
N ASP A 18 -27.82 -22.48 11.37
CA ASP A 18 -26.46 -22.31 10.92
C ASP A 18 -26.15 -20.82 11.01
N GLY A 19 -25.57 -20.44 12.14
CA GLY A 19 -25.08 -19.10 12.39
C GLY A 19 -23.95 -18.91 11.40
N LEU A 20 -24.25 -18.24 10.29
CA LEU A 20 -23.24 -17.67 9.40
C LEU A 20 -22.08 -17.16 10.27
N PRO A 21 -20.83 -17.55 9.99
CA PRO A 21 -19.72 -17.18 10.84
C PRO A 21 -19.74 -15.66 10.97
N ALA A 22 -19.99 -15.18 12.20
CA ALA A 22 -19.97 -13.77 12.50
C ALA A 22 -18.67 -13.22 11.90
N LYS A 23 -18.80 -12.29 10.95
CA LYS A 23 -17.68 -11.69 10.23
C LYS A 23 -16.71 -11.16 11.30
N ARG A 24 -15.67 -11.96 11.61
CA ARG A 24 -14.68 -11.59 12.61
C ARG A 24 -14.11 -10.28 12.10
N ARG A 25 -14.33 -9.19 12.83
CA ARG A 25 -13.63 -7.94 12.54
C ARG A 25 -12.16 -8.30 12.62
N ASN A 26 -11.45 -8.22 11.51
CA ASN A 26 -10.01 -8.47 11.50
C ASN A 26 -9.40 -7.63 12.63
N PRO A 27 -8.60 -8.23 13.52
CA PRO A 27 -7.93 -7.46 14.56
C PRO A 27 -7.17 -6.35 13.87
N MET A 28 -7.41 -5.10 14.30
CA MET A 28 -6.76 -3.92 13.73
C MET A 28 -5.26 -4.14 13.78
N VAL A 29 -4.65 -4.32 12.61
CA VAL A 29 -3.21 -4.59 12.51
C VAL A 29 -2.47 -3.40 13.09
N ARG A 30 -1.59 -3.67 14.05
CA ARG A 30 -0.66 -2.69 14.59
C ARG A 30 0.69 -2.96 13.97
N PHE A 31 1.23 -1.97 13.26
CA PHE A 31 2.57 -2.04 12.72
C PHE A 31 3.59 -2.01 13.87
N THR A 32 4.44 -3.04 13.92
CA THR A 32 5.62 -3.09 14.78
C THR A 32 6.86 -2.74 13.95
N ASP A 33 8.01 -2.54 14.60
CA ASP A 33 9.25 -2.22 13.89
C ASP A 33 9.67 -3.35 12.94
N GLU A 34 9.44 -4.61 13.31
CA GLU A 34 9.67 -5.78 12.47
C GLU A 34 8.74 -5.80 11.26
N LEU A 35 7.44 -5.50 11.46
CA LEU A 35 6.48 -5.45 10.37
C LEU A 35 6.77 -4.30 9.40
N ASP A 36 7.20 -3.16 9.93
CA ASP A 36 7.66 -2.04 9.13
C ASP A 36 8.91 -2.41 8.33
N PHE A 37 9.86 -3.13 8.92
CA PHE A 37 11.06 -3.56 8.18
C PHE A 37 10.69 -4.52 7.04
N GLN A 38 9.87 -5.55 7.30
CA GLN A 38 9.37 -6.46 6.26
C GLN A 38 8.61 -5.72 5.15
N LEU A 39 7.78 -4.76 5.51
CA LEU A 39 7.05 -3.94 4.55
C LEU A 39 7.99 -3.16 3.63
N ILE A 40 9.08 -2.60 4.17
CA ILE A 40 10.06 -1.85 3.40
C ILE A 40 10.92 -2.78 2.54
N GLU A 41 11.36 -3.93 3.04
CA GLU A 41 12.10 -4.93 2.26
C GLU A 41 11.27 -5.42 1.05
N GLU A 42 10.00 -5.77 1.27
CA GLU A 42 9.11 -6.20 0.19
C GLU A 42 8.82 -5.08 -0.82
N ALA A 43 8.64 -3.84 -0.34
CA ALA A 43 8.46 -2.69 -1.21
C ALA A 43 9.71 -2.41 -2.06
N GLN A 44 10.91 -2.57 -1.49
CA GLN A 44 12.17 -2.40 -2.21
C GLN A 44 12.33 -3.50 -3.26
N ALA A 45 12.10 -4.77 -2.90
CA ALA A 45 12.25 -5.91 -3.80
C ALA A 45 11.28 -5.88 -4.98
N ARG A 46 10.04 -5.42 -4.76
CA ARG A 46 9.00 -5.38 -5.79
C ARG A 46 8.96 -4.07 -6.57
N ASN A 47 9.60 -3.02 -6.07
CA ASN A 47 9.63 -1.68 -6.66
C ASN A 47 8.27 -1.21 -7.21
N PRO A 48 7.25 -0.98 -6.35
CA PRO A 48 5.93 -0.54 -6.79
C PRO A 48 5.94 0.88 -7.41
N PHE A 49 7.06 1.60 -7.37
CA PHE A 49 7.21 2.94 -7.95
C PHE A 49 7.60 2.89 -9.43
N GLY A 50 8.35 1.86 -9.84
CA GLY A 50 8.80 1.63 -11.21
C GLY A 50 7.71 1.15 -12.17
N GLU A 51 6.60 0.65 -11.65
CA GLU A 51 5.49 0.13 -12.45
C GLU A 51 4.76 1.21 -13.26
N ASP A 52 3.94 0.80 -14.22
CA ASP A 52 3.05 1.71 -14.93
C ASP A 52 1.82 2.10 -14.10
N TYR A 53 1.16 3.21 -14.45
CA TYR A 53 0.02 3.75 -13.67
C TYR A 53 -1.10 2.72 -13.43
N GLY A 54 -1.32 1.78 -14.37
CA GLY A 54 -2.31 0.71 -14.25
C GLY A 54 -1.91 -0.43 -13.32
N GLU A 55 -0.60 -0.67 -13.16
CA GLU A 55 -0.06 -1.85 -12.46
C GLU A 55 0.40 -1.52 -11.04
N LYS A 56 0.60 -0.23 -10.71
CA LYS A 56 0.96 0.25 -9.36
C LYS A 56 0.04 -0.25 -8.26
N THR A 57 -1.26 -0.28 -8.53
CA THR A 57 -2.23 -0.74 -7.53
C THR A 57 -2.03 -2.21 -7.22
N GLN A 58 -1.77 -3.03 -8.25
CA GLN A 58 -1.50 -4.46 -8.10
C GLN A 58 -0.16 -4.68 -7.40
N ALA A 59 0.91 -4.02 -7.84
CA ALA A 59 2.22 -4.14 -7.20
C ALA A 59 2.19 -3.78 -5.70
N ARG A 60 1.41 -2.76 -5.31
CA ARG A 60 1.20 -2.42 -3.90
C ARG A 60 0.36 -3.46 -3.15
N ALA A 61 -0.63 -4.05 -3.80
CA ALA A 61 -1.40 -5.16 -3.23
C ALA A 61 -0.51 -6.39 -3.03
N ASP A 62 0.41 -6.65 -3.96
CA ASP A 62 1.36 -7.76 -3.88
C ASP A 62 2.37 -7.55 -2.75
N VAL A 63 2.87 -6.31 -2.56
CA VAL A 63 3.65 -5.94 -1.36
C VAL A 63 2.85 -6.21 -0.09
N ALA A 64 1.59 -5.78 -0.02
CA ALA A 64 0.75 -5.99 1.15
C ALA A 64 0.49 -7.48 1.45
N ALA A 65 0.28 -8.28 0.40
CA ALA A 65 0.02 -9.71 0.52
C ALA A 65 1.27 -10.52 0.91
N ALA A 66 2.47 -10.02 0.58
CA ALA A 66 3.73 -10.65 0.93
C ALA A 66 4.08 -10.46 2.41
N VAL A 67 3.67 -9.33 2.99
CA VAL A 67 3.77 -9.11 4.43
C VAL A 67 2.84 -10.12 5.12
N ALA A 68 3.37 -10.96 5.99
CA ALA A 68 2.71 -12.16 6.56
C ALA A 68 1.51 -11.87 7.50
N VAL A 69 0.94 -10.68 7.42
CA VAL A 69 -0.22 -10.20 8.16
C VAL A 69 -1.25 -9.76 7.13
N ASP A 70 -2.51 -10.15 7.30
CA ASP A 70 -3.64 -9.74 6.45
C ASP A 70 -3.89 -8.22 6.59
N VAL A 71 -3.03 -7.43 5.93
CA VAL A 71 -3.05 -5.98 5.89
C VAL A 71 -3.70 -5.56 4.59
N GLU A 72 -4.72 -4.71 4.70
CA GLU A 72 -5.33 -4.09 3.53
C GLU A 72 -4.28 -3.27 2.75
N GLY A 73 -4.20 -3.44 1.42
CA GLY A 73 -3.18 -2.78 0.60
C GLY A 73 -3.16 -1.25 0.70
N CYS A 74 -4.29 -0.63 1.09
CA CYS A 74 -4.35 0.80 1.40
C CYS A 74 -3.53 1.16 2.65
N LEU A 75 -3.61 0.34 3.70
CA LEU A 75 -2.91 0.55 4.97
C LEU A 75 -1.40 0.31 4.84
N SER A 76 -1.00 -0.74 4.10
CA SER A 76 0.43 -1.00 3.84
C SER A 76 1.06 0.14 3.04
N ARG A 77 0.36 0.64 2.02
CA ARG A 77 0.77 1.83 1.27
C ARG A 77 0.93 3.04 2.17
N GLU A 78 -0.09 3.34 2.97
CA GLU A 78 -0.08 4.52 3.83
C GLU A 78 1.08 4.44 4.85
N ARG A 79 1.27 3.27 5.46
CA ARG A 79 2.38 3.05 6.39
C ARG A 79 3.74 3.19 5.71
N CYS A 80 3.91 2.61 4.53
CA CYS A 80 5.14 2.74 3.75
C CYS A 80 5.48 4.22 3.46
N ASN A 81 4.48 5.02 3.06
CA ASN A 81 4.69 6.45 2.83
C ASN A 81 5.05 7.21 4.12
N GLN A 82 4.39 6.90 5.24
CA GLN A 82 4.71 7.50 6.54
C GLN A 82 6.17 7.23 6.96
N LEU A 83 6.67 6.01 6.71
CA LEU A 83 8.06 5.64 7.00
C LEU A 83 9.04 6.41 6.11
N LEU A 84 8.74 6.54 4.81
CA LEU A 84 9.55 7.32 3.89
C LEU A 84 9.62 8.80 4.28
N ASP A 85 8.48 9.42 4.57
CA ASP A 85 8.40 10.83 4.94
C ASP A 85 9.13 11.09 6.28
N ALA A 86 9.03 10.16 7.23
CA ALA A 86 9.75 10.22 8.50
C ALA A 86 11.27 10.08 8.32
N HIS A 87 11.72 9.20 7.42
CA HIS A 87 13.13 9.03 7.09
C HIS A 87 13.72 10.28 6.43
N GLU A 88 13.02 10.86 5.46
CA GLU A 88 13.44 12.12 4.82
C GLU A 88 13.50 13.27 5.84
N ALA A 89 12.53 13.35 6.77
CA ALA A 89 12.56 14.32 7.85
C ALA A 89 13.73 14.11 8.82
N LYS A 90 14.07 12.85 9.15
CA LYS A 90 15.24 12.49 9.96
C LYS A 90 16.54 12.94 9.29
N GLN A 91 16.70 12.67 7.98
CA GLN A 91 17.87 13.11 7.22
C GLN A 91 18.01 14.63 7.21
N LYS A 92 16.94 15.37 6.85
CA LYS A 92 16.93 16.84 6.87
C LYS A 92 17.23 17.42 8.25
N ALA A 93 16.74 16.77 9.31
CA ALA A 93 17.03 17.20 10.68
C ALA A 93 18.49 16.94 11.06
N SER A 94 19.07 15.82 10.61
CA SER A 94 20.49 15.50 10.81
C SER A 94 21.40 16.46 10.05
N GLU A 95 21.10 16.81 8.80
CA GLU A 95 21.87 17.80 8.03
C GLU A 95 21.91 19.17 8.71
N ARG A 96 20.76 19.59 9.27
CA ARG A 96 20.64 20.87 10.00
C ARG A 96 21.40 20.87 11.32
N ARG A 97 21.47 19.73 11.98
CA ARG A 97 22.13 19.56 13.28
C ARG A 97 23.51 18.99 13.00
N SER A 98 24.51 19.84 12.69
CA SER A 98 25.91 19.44 12.40
C SER A 98 26.53 18.57 13.50
N GLY A 99 26.19 17.29 13.49
CA GLY A 99 26.53 16.30 14.50
C GLY A 99 26.30 14.91 13.91
N PRO A 100 26.91 13.88 14.50
CA PRO A 100 26.80 12.52 14.00
C PRO A 100 25.33 12.07 14.02
N CYS A 101 24.87 11.56 12.89
CA CYS A 101 23.59 10.88 12.78
C CYS A 101 23.62 9.62 13.66
N GLU A 102 22.51 9.30 14.31
CA GLU A 102 22.34 8.05 15.05
C GLU A 102 22.61 6.84 14.16
N ASP A 103 22.96 5.71 14.79
CA ASP A 103 23.41 4.47 14.12
C ASP A 103 22.58 4.15 12.87
N TYR A 104 23.28 4.03 11.74
CA TYR A 104 22.69 3.63 10.48
C TYR A 104 22.28 2.16 10.55
N THR A 105 21.01 1.87 10.30
CA THR A 105 20.45 0.52 10.33
C THR A 105 20.21 0.00 8.92
N PRO A 106 20.14 -1.33 8.71
CA PRO A 106 19.73 -1.90 7.42
C PRO A 106 18.36 -1.38 6.94
N LYS A 107 17.45 -1.04 7.87
CA LYS A 107 16.18 -0.40 7.53
C LYS A 107 16.37 0.98 6.91
N ASP A 108 17.34 1.77 7.38
CA ASP A 108 17.66 3.07 6.79
C ASP A 108 18.22 2.92 5.36
N GLU A 109 18.96 1.84 5.08
CA GLU A 109 19.44 1.48 3.72
C GLU A 109 18.27 1.19 2.78
N CYS A 110 17.38 0.28 3.16
CA CYS A 110 16.19 -0.04 2.36
C CYS A 110 15.30 1.19 2.15
N LEU A 111 15.16 2.05 3.18
CA LEU A 111 14.39 3.29 3.08
C LEU A 111 15.06 4.31 2.14
N ALA A 112 16.39 4.39 2.11
CA ALA A 112 17.11 5.27 1.20
C ALA A 112 16.89 4.84 -0.27
N GLU A 113 17.07 3.56 -0.59
CA GLU A 113 16.84 3.05 -1.93
C GLU A 113 15.37 3.24 -2.38
N LEU A 114 14.42 2.98 -1.48
CA LEU A 114 13.00 3.17 -1.78
C LEU A 114 12.65 4.65 -2.03
N LEU A 115 13.33 5.59 -1.35
CA LEU A 115 13.20 7.03 -1.63
C LEU A 115 13.74 7.36 -3.02
N GLU A 116 14.89 6.83 -3.42
CA GLU A 116 15.44 7.03 -4.77
C GLU A 116 14.47 6.52 -5.85
N MET A 117 13.85 5.36 -5.66
CA MET A 117 12.82 4.84 -6.57
C MET A 117 11.61 5.77 -6.68
N ARG A 118 11.15 6.34 -5.55
CA ARG A 118 10.05 7.33 -5.51
C ARG A 118 10.45 8.62 -6.24
N GLU A 119 11.68 9.08 -6.11
CA GLU A 119 12.18 10.27 -6.78
C GLU A 119 12.28 10.06 -8.30
N MET A 120 12.82 8.92 -8.74
CA MET A 120 12.85 8.55 -10.17
C MET A 120 11.44 8.54 -10.78
N GLU A 121 10.45 8.00 -10.08
CA GLU A 121 9.05 8.04 -10.52
C GLU A 121 8.55 9.47 -10.75
N MET A 122 8.87 10.39 -9.84
CA MET A 122 8.48 11.80 -9.97
C MET A 122 9.18 12.49 -11.14
N LEU A 123 10.46 12.22 -11.35
CA LEU A 123 11.22 12.75 -12.50
C LEU A 123 10.60 12.30 -13.82
N LEU A 124 10.31 11.01 -13.99
CA LEU A 124 9.66 10.48 -15.19
C LEU A 124 8.29 11.12 -15.46
N LYS A 125 7.50 11.38 -14.41
CA LYS A 125 6.21 12.09 -14.53
C LYS A 125 6.39 13.53 -15.00
N ASN A 126 7.38 14.23 -14.45
CA ASN A 126 7.68 15.61 -14.82
C ASN A 126 8.19 15.70 -16.26
N ASP A 127 9.08 14.80 -16.68
CA ASP A 127 9.61 14.75 -18.05
C ASP A 127 8.49 14.49 -19.06
N LYS A 128 7.60 13.53 -18.76
CA LYS A 128 6.43 13.25 -19.60
C LYS A 128 5.47 14.44 -19.69
N LYS A 129 5.33 15.22 -18.61
CA LYS A 129 4.53 16.44 -18.60
C LYS A 129 5.17 17.51 -19.48
N GLN A 130 6.47 17.75 -19.34
CA GLN A 130 7.22 18.73 -20.14
C GLN A 130 7.19 18.38 -21.63
N GLN A 131 7.35 17.10 -21.99
CA GLN A 131 7.23 16.65 -23.39
C GLN A 131 5.84 16.95 -23.98
N LYS A 132 4.76 16.71 -23.22
CA LYS A 132 3.40 17.03 -23.66
C LYS A 132 3.14 18.54 -23.79
N GLU A 133 3.72 19.35 -22.92
CA GLU A 133 3.62 20.81 -23.00
C GLU A 133 4.39 21.35 -24.21
N GLN A 134 5.60 20.83 -24.46
CA GLN A 134 6.40 21.19 -25.63
C GLN A 134 5.71 20.81 -26.95
N GLN A 135 5.08 19.63 -27.00
CA GLN A 135 4.35 19.17 -28.19
C GLN A 135 3.09 20.02 -28.46
N GLN A 136 2.35 20.41 -27.42
CA GLN A 136 1.20 21.32 -27.58
C GLN A 136 1.62 22.73 -28.03
N GLN A 137 2.80 23.21 -27.62
CA GLN A 137 3.33 24.48 -28.12
C GLN A 137 3.74 24.39 -29.59
N ASP A 138 4.39 23.30 -30.01
CA ASP A 138 4.77 23.07 -31.41
C ASP A 138 3.54 22.92 -32.31
N ASP A 139 2.57 22.09 -31.88
CA ASP A 139 1.29 21.92 -32.58
C ASP A 139 0.54 23.25 -32.68
N GLY A 140 0.46 24.03 -31.59
CA GLY A 140 -0.18 25.35 -31.55
C GLY A 140 0.51 26.41 -32.43
N GLN A 141 1.84 26.33 -32.58
CA GLN A 141 2.62 27.25 -33.39
C GLN A 141 2.55 26.90 -34.89
N ALA A 142 2.41 25.60 -35.23
CA ALA A 142 2.15 25.14 -36.59
C ALA A 142 0.79 25.64 -37.14
N ILE A 143 -0.27 25.69 -36.31
CA ILE A 143 -1.59 26.19 -36.72
C ILE A 143 -1.65 27.72 -36.89
N CYS A 144 -0.83 28.49 -36.17
CA CYS A 144 -0.77 29.95 -36.30
C CYS A 144 0.20 30.46 -37.38
N GLY A 145 1.08 29.60 -37.92
CA GLY A 145 2.03 29.95 -38.98
C GLY A 145 1.47 29.97 -40.40
N GLU A 146 0.27 29.45 -40.64
CA GLU A 146 -0.35 29.33 -41.98
C GLU A 146 -1.37 30.44 -42.33
N ALA A 147 -1.55 31.47 -41.49
CA ALA A 147 -2.36 32.63 -41.83
C ALA A 147 -1.46 33.80 -42.26
N ARG A 148 -1.11 33.79 -43.55
CA ARG A 148 -0.42 34.88 -44.24
C ARG A 148 -1.39 35.98 -44.65
#